data_AF-A0A2A3EPS2-F1
#
_entry.id   AF-A0A2A3EPS2-F1
#
_cell.length_a   1.000
_cell.length_b   1.000
_cell.length_c   1.000
_cell.angle_alpha   90.00
_cell.angle_beta   90.00
_cell.angle_gamma   90.00
#
_symmetry.space_group_name_H-M   'P 1'
#
loop_
_entity.id
_entity.type
_entity.pdbx_description
1 polymer ?
#
loop_
_entity_poly.entity_id
_entity_poly.type
_entity_poly.pdbx_seq_one_letter_code
_entity_poly.pdbx_strand_id
1 'polypeptide(L)'
;MRHVAPNVTPLRSTVLPSHRWPEPNFQMESPTPATKTKPPGLVGWRSKVTGTVYRNACTQTGLTTDKFTNTERDVGVQAYFFPDIHDKIVTSLSNNKANLNDAPNEKTVESVVKIQRFYRAYRARQTAMIFPSPLAKDTNELVPSCHYRSQDFVILNRVSPRTRADFELLYNLLDRWCIHETRRASEHLFKSARIAYGGLILSKEVELLRAIDSMKTKVKSERREKSYRKFLDEMCAPVVWKNGRGEPISVDTILAQKARSFRDTLERLSRESWNVDERLNTLAELRKEVETHTCKESDELTRLLDQEIYFLTRRVEGSKLNWLRRAVKMAFLRLARECLRKVQQGSKDSMRDWFQSGCTVCRSCGRLLTVEKFPRERQRRSSSCKYCLHVRARTGPQLVYQPYRRLLRDIRRHEIKMSCYGSLAFAIDAKIVYHLVNEIWHGRSAISGNDCLEELKLVRFRKGEEWTPWNSLLLTAREASLHRTVDDLEKFYGAMILQKFHTKNLQAKLRFESLTEFESLCESKRLIYSLILILIGQQDNFIKIVYLLFPSGIIKLI
;
A
#
# COMPACT_ATOMS: atom_id res chain seq x y z
N MET A 1 2.54 11.75 76.79
CA MET A 1 3.76 11.05 77.27
C MET A 1 4.61 10.76 76.03
N ARG A 2 5.89 11.16 75.92
CA ARG A 2 7.10 10.54 76.53
C ARG A 2 7.14 9.02 76.25
N HIS A 3 8.18 8.39 75.70
CA HIS A 3 9.65 8.66 75.67
C HIS A 3 10.26 8.33 74.27
N VAL A 4 11.21 9.11 73.74
CA VAL A 4 12.71 9.05 73.85
C VAL A 4 13.39 7.87 73.12
N ALA A 5 14.48 8.15 72.40
CA ALA A 5 15.34 7.18 71.70
C ALA A 5 16.75 7.10 72.34
N PRO A 6 17.42 5.94 72.22
CA PRO A 6 18.82 5.86 71.73
C PRO A 6 18.98 4.72 70.69
N ASN A 7 20.00 4.59 69.82
CA ASN A 7 21.37 5.14 69.66
C ASN A 7 22.53 4.28 70.26
N VAL A 8 23.58 4.08 69.45
CA VAL A 8 24.93 3.50 69.71
C VAL A 8 25.13 1.96 69.72
N THR A 9 26.34 1.56 69.30
CA THR A 9 27.01 0.24 69.03
C THR A 9 27.65 -0.38 70.34
N PRO A 10 28.50 -1.48 70.41
CA PRO A 10 29.41 -2.07 69.39
C PRO A 10 29.92 -3.58 69.47
N LEU A 11 30.82 -3.94 68.53
CA LEU A 11 32.03 -4.83 68.60
C LEU A 11 32.02 -6.40 68.74
N ARG A 12 32.90 -7.03 67.89
CA ARG A 12 33.74 -8.28 68.04
C ARG A 12 33.08 -9.69 68.20
N SER A 13 33.30 -10.66 67.28
CA SER A 13 34.37 -11.72 67.20
C SER A 13 34.34 -12.77 68.33
N THR A 14 34.17 -14.10 68.12
CA THR A 14 35.17 -15.14 67.66
C THR A 14 34.49 -16.54 67.45
N VAL A 15 35.06 -17.74 67.09
CA VAL A 15 36.18 -18.30 66.25
C VAL A 15 36.04 -19.86 66.12
N LEU A 16 36.22 -20.47 64.91
CA LEU A 16 36.46 -21.92 64.58
C LEU A 16 35.42 -23.00 65.05
N PRO A 17 35.56 -24.32 64.73
CA PRO A 17 36.40 -25.07 63.74
C PRO A 17 35.54 -25.69 62.60
N SER A 18 35.98 -26.09 61.40
CA SER A 18 37.16 -26.80 60.85
C SER A 18 37.17 -28.33 60.98
N HIS A 19 36.84 -29.05 59.89
CA HIS A 19 37.30 -30.41 59.58
C HIS A 19 37.62 -30.53 58.07
N ARG A 20 38.36 -31.57 57.65
CA ARG A 20 39.34 -31.46 56.56
C ARG A 20 39.51 -32.74 55.73
N TRP A 21 40.01 -32.53 54.50
CA TRP A 21 40.85 -33.39 53.63
C TRP A 21 40.19 -33.99 52.38
N PRO A 22 40.96 -34.30 51.30
CA PRO A 22 42.35 -33.91 50.98
C PRO A 22 42.52 -33.20 49.61
N GLU A 23 43.69 -32.59 49.40
CA GLU A 23 44.22 -32.27 48.06
C GLU A 23 45.15 -33.41 47.57
N PRO A 24 45.44 -33.47 46.26
CA PRO A 24 46.86 -33.53 45.90
C PRO A 24 47.27 -32.54 44.79
N ASN A 25 48.24 -31.69 45.15
CA ASN A 25 49.39 -31.21 44.37
C ASN A 25 49.45 -31.57 42.86
N PHE A 26 49.61 -30.57 41.98
CA PHE A 26 50.32 -30.74 40.70
C PHE A 26 50.99 -29.42 40.23
N GLN A 27 52.14 -29.53 39.58
CA GLN A 27 53.00 -28.42 39.19
C GLN A 27 52.64 -27.81 37.82
N MET A 28 53.14 -26.61 37.54
CA MET A 28 53.07 -26.00 36.21
C MET A 28 54.04 -26.68 35.24
N GLU A 29 53.52 -27.35 34.21
CA GLU A 29 54.25 -27.68 32.98
C GLU A 29 53.57 -27.05 31.75
N SER A 30 54.38 -26.65 30.77
CA SER A 30 53.93 -25.97 29.55
C SER A 30 53.66 -26.96 28.41
N PRO A 31 52.42 -27.04 27.86
CA PRO A 31 52.10 -28.00 26.81
C PRO A 31 52.67 -27.59 25.44
N THR A 32 53.36 -28.53 24.80
CA THR A 32 53.86 -28.45 23.42
C THR A 32 52.73 -28.64 22.38
N PRO A 33 52.95 -28.24 21.09
CA PRO A 33 51.86 -28.19 20.11
C PRO A 33 51.52 -29.56 19.51
N ALA A 34 50.43 -30.18 19.98
CA ALA A 34 49.87 -31.41 19.40
C ALA A 34 49.14 -31.15 18.05
N THR A 35 49.33 -32.05 17.10
CA THR A 35 48.81 -31.95 15.72
C THR A 35 47.31 -32.22 15.64
N LYS A 36 46.58 -31.42 14.84
CA LYS A 36 45.17 -31.67 14.50
C LYS A 36 45.04 -32.30 13.12
N THR A 37 44.57 -33.54 13.08
CA THR A 37 44.17 -34.25 11.87
C THR A 37 43.01 -33.54 11.16
N LYS A 38 43.01 -33.57 9.82
CA LYS A 38 41.95 -32.96 9.00
C LYS A 38 40.76 -33.94 8.87
N PRO A 39 39.51 -33.48 8.99
CA PRO A 39 38.35 -34.28 8.59
C PRO A 39 38.32 -34.46 7.05
N PRO A 40 37.67 -35.52 6.53
CA PRO A 40 37.63 -35.81 5.11
C PRO A 40 36.86 -34.74 4.32
N GLY A 41 37.37 -34.38 3.14
CA GLY A 41 36.79 -33.33 2.29
C GLY A 41 35.54 -33.80 1.56
N LEU A 42 34.38 -33.22 1.91
CA LEU A 42 33.13 -33.44 1.19
C LEU A 42 33.22 -32.89 -0.25
N VAL A 43 33.00 -33.76 -1.23
CA VAL A 43 33.27 -33.49 -2.65
C VAL A 43 32.09 -32.76 -3.32
N GLY A 44 32.38 -31.66 -4.02
CA GLY A 44 31.41 -30.92 -4.83
C GLY A 44 31.07 -31.61 -6.17
N TRP A 45 29.87 -31.37 -6.68
CA TRP A 45 29.33 -32.07 -7.85
C TRP A 45 29.91 -31.53 -9.17
N ARG A 46 30.24 -32.42 -10.12
CA ARG A 46 30.72 -32.05 -11.47
C ARG A 46 29.69 -32.39 -12.54
N SER A 47 29.35 -31.40 -13.37
CA SER A 47 28.59 -31.60 -14.61
C SER A 47 29.39 -32.44 -15.60
N LYS A 48 28.83 -33.59 -16.03
CA LYS A 48 29.46 -34.45 -17.06
C LYS A 48 29.38 -33.86 -18.47
N VAL A 49 28.45 -32.95 -18.75
CA VAL A 49 28.23 -32.36 -20.08
C VAL A 49 29.09 -31.12 -20.31
N THR A 50 29.32 -30.32 -19.27
CA THR A 50 30.03 -29.03 -19.35
C THR A 50 31.37 -29.02 -18.60
N GLY A 51 31.79 -30.17 -18.04
CA GLY A 51 33.02 -30.35 -17.25
C GLY A 51 33.08 -29.60 -15.90
N THR A 52 32.14 -28.69 -15.65
CA THR A 52 32.18 -27.66 -14.60
C THR A 52 31.94 -28.26 -13.22
N VAL A 53 32.74 -27.87 -12.22
CA VAL A 53 32.63 -28.32 -10.83
C VAL A 53 31.94 -27.25 -9.99
N TYR A 54 30.83 -27.61 -9.35
CA TYR A 54 30.12 -26.78 -8.40
C TYR A 54 30.54 -27.17 -6.98
N ARG A 55 31.22 -26.25 -6.28
CA ARG A 55 31.51 -26.35 -4.85
C ARG A 55 30.49 -25.53 -4.06
N ASN A 56 30.09 -26.01 -2.88
CA ASN A 56 29.07 -25.34 -2.08
C ASN A 56 29.50 -23.93 -1.65
N ALA A 57 28.59 -22.96 -1.78
CA ALA A 57 28.88 -21.53 -1.68
C ALA A 57 29.18 -21.00 -0.26
N CYS A 58 29.45 -21.88 0.71
CA CYS A 58 29.74 -21.54 2.11
C CYS A 58 31.24 -21.35 2.42
N THR A 59 32.14 -21.43 1.42
CA THR A 59 33.60 -21.34 1.62
C THR A 59 34.21 -20.02 1.09
N GLN A 60 33.69 -18.87 1.51
CA GLN A 60 34.24 -17.54 1.16
C GLN A 60 34.29 -16.52 2.33
N THR A 61 34.97 -16.88 3.42
CA THR A 61 35.65 -15.89 4.31
C THR A 61 36.87 -16.54 4.97
N GLY A 62 37.93 -16.77 4.18
CA GLY A 62 39.28 -16.95 4.73
C GLY A 62 39.92 -15.57 4.88
N LEU A 63 40.32 -15.20 6.10
CA LEU A 63 41.04 -13.93 6.33
C LEU A 63 42.47 -14.04 5.81
N THR A 64 42.72 -13.46 4.63
CA THR A 64 44.08 -13.09 4.19
C THR A 64 44.56 -11.93 5.05
N THR A 65 45.67 -12.12 5.76
CA THR A 65 46.30 -11.09 6.59
C THR A 65 47.67 -10.74 6.04
N ASP A 66 47.78 -9.54 5.48
CA ASP A 66 49.06 -9.05 4.97
C ASP A 66 50.02 -8.77 6.15
N LYS A 67 51.28 -9.14 5.97
CA LYS A 67 52.36 -8.91 6.94
C LYS A 67 53.46 -8.12 6.25
N PHE A 68 53.81 -6.98 6.83
CA PHE A 68 54.91 -6.14 6.35
C PHE A 68 56.19 -6.52 7.08
N THR A 69 57.26 -6.76 6.32
CA THR A 69 58.63 -6.94 6.80
C THR A 69 59.46 -5.75 6.36
N ASN A 70 59.89 -4.91 7.31
CA ASN A 70 60.85 -3.85 7.02
C ASN A 70 62.27 -4.45 7.05
N THR A 71 63.12 -4.01 6.13
CA THR A 71 64.57 -4.20 6.24
C THR A 71 65.14 -3.15 7.20
N GLU A 72 66.30 -3.45 7.77
CA GLU A 72 67.14 -2.45 8.44
C GLU A 72 67.59 -1.36 7.45
N ARG A 73 68.01 -0.21 7.99
CA ARG A 73 68.44 0.97 7.20
C ARG A 73 69.61 1.65 7.89
N ASP A 74 70.81 1.37 7.40
CA ASP A 74 72.01 2.04 7.87
C ASP A 74 72.01 3.51 7.45
N VAL A 75 72.44 4.39 8.34
CA VAL A 75 72.62 5.83 8.09
C VAL A 75 74.00 6.22 8.57
N GLY A 76 74.91 6.46 7.63
CA GLY A 76 76.22 7.02 7.93
C GLY A 76 76.10 8.49 8.35
N VAL A 77 76.83 8.87 9.42
CA VAL A 77 76.92 10.26 9.89
C VAL A 77 78.40 10.61 10.03
N GLN A 78 78.83 11.70 9.40
CA GLN A 78 80.22 12.15 9.40
C GLN A 78 80.32 13.52 10.08
N ALA A 79 81.19 13.65 11.08
CA ALA A 79 81.19 14.80 12.00
C ALA A 79 81.99 16.03 11.51
N TYR A 80 82.76 15.91 10.43
CA TYR A 80 83.67 16.96 9.94
C TYR A 80 83.62 17.07 8.41
N PHE A 81 82.62 17.79 7.91
CA PHE A 81 82.55 18.27 6.53
C PHE A 81 81.75 19.60 6.47
N PHE A 82 81.82 20.32 5.35
CA PHE A 82 81.02 21.54 5.15
C PHE A 82 79.58 21.15 4.74
N PRO A 83 78.54 21.86 5.22
CA PRO A 83 77.15 21.50 4.92
C PRO A 83 76.82 21.62 3.43
N ASP A 84 76.06 20.67 2.92
CA ASP A 84 75.62 20.60 1.52
C ASP A 84 74.30 21.35 1.30
N ILE A 85 73.99 21.70 0.05
CA ILE A 85 72.71 22.33 -0.34
C ILE A 85 71.48 21.43 -0.10
N HIS A 86 71.69 20.14 0.16
CA HIS A 86 70.65 19.20 0.56
C HIS A 86 70.45 19.07 2.08
N ASP A 87 71.34 19.65 2.90
CA ASP A 87 71.22 19.61 4.37
C ASP A 87 70.10 20.52 4.88
N LYS A 88 69.22 19.96 5.71
CA LYS A 88 68.08 20.68 6.28
C LYS A 88 68.34 21.08 7.73
N ILE A 89 68.70 22.35 7.95
CA ILE A 89 68.76 22.95 9.28
C ILE A 89 67.33 22.99 9.87
N VAL A 90 67.12 22.31 11.01
CA VAL A 90 65.83 22.27 11.72
C VAL A 90 65.96 22.93 13.09
N THR A 91 65.28 24.06 13.26
CA THR A 91 65.15 24.71 14.57
C THR A 91 64.18 23.96 15.47
N SER A 92 64.61 23.64 16.69
CA SER A 92 63.74 23.03 17.72
C SER A 92 62.72 24.05 18.23
N LEU A 93 61.43 23.84 17.92
CA LEU A 93 60.37 24.58 18.61
C LEU A 93 60.24 24.08 20.05
N SER A 94 60.37 25.00 21.00
CA SER A 94 60.33 24.71 22.44
C SER A 94 58.92 24.30 22.92
N ASN A 95 58.60 23.02 22.75
CA ASN A 95 57.50 22.32 23.42
C ASN A 95 57.78 20.83 23.69
N ASN A 96 58.77 20.24 23.02
CA ASN A 96 59.30 18.93 23.36
C ASN A 96 60.74 19.06 23.88
N LYS A 97 60.91 19.51 25.14
CA LYS A 97 62.09 19.07 25.89
C LYS A 97 62.01 17.56 26.02
N ALA A 98 63.03 16.84 25.56
CA ALA A 98 63.13 15.41 25.76
C ALA A 98 63.36 15.14 27.26
N ASN A 99 62.28 14.92 28.00
CA ASN A 99 62.36 14.41 29.36
C ASN A 99 62.91 12.98 29.28
N LEU A 100 64.20 12.83 29.56
CA LEU A 100 64.94 11.56 29.66
C LEU A 100 64.56 10.73 30.90
N ASN A 101 63.31 10.83 31.33
CA ASN A 101 62.72 10.11 32.45
C ASN A 101 61.48 9.37 31.92
N ASP A 102 61.39 8.05 32.11
CA ASP A 102 60.31 7.18 31.64
C ASP A 102 58.97 7.36 32.41
N ALA A 103 58.56 8.61 32.61
CA ALA A 103 57.22 8.93 33.08
C ALA A 103 56.22 8.67 31.94
N PRO A 104 55.28 7.72 32.06
CA PRO A 104 54.33 7.42 30.99
C PRO A 104 53.45 8.63 30.74
N ASN A 105 53.63 9.26 29.58
CA ASN A 105 53.07 10.56 29.23
C ASN A 105 51.57 10.62 29.60
N GLU A 106 51.20 11.55 30.48
CA GLU A 106 49.94 11.49 31.26
C GLU A 106 48.70 11.41 30.35
N LYS A 107 48.73 12.10 29.21
CA LYS A 107 47.69 12.08 28.17
C LYS A 107 47.51 10.69 27.54
N THR A 108 48.58 9.90 27.43
CA THR A 108 48.56 8.50 26.99
C THR A 108 47.92 7.62 28.05
N VAL A 109 48.26 7.80 29.33
CA VAL A 109 47.65 7.05 30.46
C VAL A 109 46.15 7.34 30.53
N GLU A 110 45.76 8.60 30.47
CA GLU A 110 44.35 9.03 30.48
C GLU A 110 43.58 8.46 29.27
N SER A 111 44.21 8.43 28.09
CA SER A 111 43.64 7.80 26.88
C SER A 111 43.48 6.28 27.02
N VAL A 112 44.47 5.59 27.59
CA VAL A 112 44.38 4.15 27.91
C VAL A 112 43.26 3.88 28.91
N VAL A 113 43.12 4.70 29.96
CA VAL A 113 42.01 4.59 30.93
C VAL A 113 40.65 4.80 30.26
N LYS A 114 40.51 5.79 29.35
CA LYS A 114 39.29 5.99 28.55
C LYS A 114 38.96 4.75 27.71
N ILE A 115 39.93 4.23 26.95
CA ILE A 115 39.78 3.00 26.12
C ILE A 115 39.38 1.80 27.00
N GLN A 116 40.06 1.59 28.13
CA GLN A 116 39.75 0.50 29.05
C GLN A 116 38.34 0.62 29.66
N ARG A 117 37.87 1.84 30.02
CA ARG A 117 36.50 2.04 30.52
C ARG A 117 35.45 1.67 29.46
N PHE A 118 35.63 2.09 28.22
CA PHE A 118 34.74 1.70 27.12
C PHE A 118 34.78 0.20 26.82
N TYR A 119 35.97 -0.42 26.82
CA TYR A 119 36.12 -1.87 26.58
C TYR A 119 35.53 -2.73 27.70
N ARG A 120 35.73 -2.35 28.98
CA ARG A 120 35.08 -3.01 30.13
C ARG A 120 33.55 -2.91 30.03
N ALA A 121 33.01 -1.75 29.66
CA ALA A 121 31.56 -1.58 29.43
C ALA A 121 31.04 -2.34 28.20
N TYR A 122 31.86 -2.55 27.17
CA TYR A 122 31.52 -3.42 26.03
C TYR A 122 31.49 -4.90 26.44
N ARG A 123 32.53 -5.38 27.13
CA ARG A 123 32.61 -6.76 27.65
C ARG A 123 31.47 -7.09 28.61
N ALA A 124 31.13 -6.19 29.53
CA ALA A 124 29.98 -6.36 30.43
C ALA A 124 28.65 -6.55 29.66
N ARG A 125 28.44 -5.80 28.58
CA ARG A 125 27.26 -5.94 27.70
C ARG A 125 27.27 -7.23 26.89
N GLN A 126 28.43 -7.72 26.44
CA GLN A 126 28.54 -9.06 25.84
C GLN A 126 28.21 -10.16 26.86
N THR A 127 28.77 -10.13 28.06
CA THR A 127 28.51 -11.17 29.08
C THR A 127 27.03 -11.20 29.50
N ALA A 128 26.40 -10.03 29.66
CA ALA A 128 24.97 -9.93 29.96
C ALA A 128 24.04 -10.45 28.84
N MET A 129 24.51 -10.53 27.59
CA MET A 129 23.79 -11.17 26.49
C MET A 129 23.98 -12.70 26.44
N ILE A 130 24.99 -13.24 27.11
CA ILE A 130 25.32 -14.68 27.10
C ILE A 130 24.72 -15.38 28.32
N PHE A 131 24.67 -14.72 29.48
CA PHE A 131 24.05 -15.24 30.70
C PHE A 131 23.06 -14.22 31.30
N PRO A 132 21.75 -14.34 30.99
CA PRO A 132 20.71 -13.60 31.69
C PRO A 132 20.64 -14.03 33.17
N SER A 133 20.65 -13.08 34.09
CA SER A 133 20.46 -13.37 35.53
C SER A 133 19.05 -13.88 35.81
N PRO A 134 18.86 -14.89 36.70
CA PRO A 134 17.53 -15.37 37.10
C PRO A 134 16.62 -14.33 37.76
N LEU A 135 17.14 -13.15 38.13
CA LEU A 135 16.39 -12.08 38.80
C LEU A 135 15.47 -11.25 37.86
N ALA A 136 15.25 -11.72 36.63
CA ALA A 136 14.43 -11.04 35.62
C ALA A 136 12.93 -11.39 35.74
N LYS A 137 12.31 -11.15 36.90
CA LYS A 137 10.84 -11.28 37.07
C LYS A 137 10.08 -9.94 37.07
N ASP A 138 10.72 -8.85 37.48
CA ASP A 138 10.04 -7.55 37.72
C ASP A 138 10.51 -6.41 36.78
N THR A 139 10.99 -6.72 35.57
CA THR A 139 11.45 -5.72 34.58
C THR A 139 10.79 -5.89 33.20
N ASN A 140 9.46 -5.99 33.19
CA ASN A 140 8.66 -6.27 31.99
C ASN A 140 8.32 -5.00 31.14
N GLU A 141 8.91 -3.83 31.45
CA GLU A 141 8.41 -2.52 30.96
C GLU A 141 9.32 -1.75 29.97
N LEU A 142 10.61 -2.10 29.82
CA LEU A 142 11.56 -1.31 29.00
C LEU A 142 12.23 -2.04 27.83
N VAL A 143 11.72 -3.22 27.46
CA VAL A 143 11.58 -3.51 26.02
C VAL A 143 10.25 -2.90 25.62
N PRO A 144 10.20 -1.97 24.64
CA PRO A 144 8.96 -1.67 23.94
C PRO A 144 8.51 -2.95 23.23
N SER A 145 7.72 -3.76 23.93
CA SER A 145 6.94 -4.83 23.32
C SER A 145 6.09 -4.15 22.26
N CYS A 146 6.55 -4.24 21.01
CA CYS A 146 5.81 -3.73 19.87
C CYS A 146 4.66 -4.70 19.60
N HIS A 147 3.69 -4.65 20.50
CA HIS A 147 2.28 -4.62 20.14
C HIS A 147 2.13 -3.53 19.06
N TYR A 148 2.44 -3.94 17.81
CA TYR A 148 1.88 -3.35 16.61
C TYR A 148 0.39 -3.25 16.89
N ARG A 149 -0.09 -2.05 17.23
CA ARG A 149 -1.50 -1.87 17.51
C ARG A 149 -2.22 -2.15 16.20
N SER A 150 -2.92 -3.29 16.17
CA SER A 150 -3.65 -3.77 14.99
C SER A 150 -4.55 -2.67 14.38
N GLN A 151 -4.98 -1.73 15.23
CA GLN A 151 -5.67 -0.47 14.94
C GLN A 151 -5.17 0.29 13.69
N ASP A 152 -3.88 0.38 13.41
CA ASP A 152 -3.40 1.16 12.24
C ASP A 152 -3.67 0.42 10.91
N PHE A 153 -3.60 -0.92 10.92
CA PHE A 153 -3.95 -1.76 9.77
C PHE A 153 -5.41 -2.22 9.75
N VAL A 154 -6.23 -1.80 10.73
CA VAL A 154 -7.70 -1.97 10.66
C VAL A 154 -8.29 -1.33 9.39
N ILE A 155 -7.61 -0.37 8.74
CA ILE A 155 -8.09 0.21 7.48
C ILE A 155 -8.15 -0.83 6.34
N LEU A 156 -7.20 -1.79 6.27
CA LEU A 156 -7.24 -2.91 5.32
C LEU A 156 -8.42 -3.86 5.57
N ASN A 157 -8.93 -3.90 6.80
CA ASN A 157 -10.07 -4.72 7.20
C ASN A 157 -11.41 -3.95 7.18
N ARG A 158 -11.40 -2.61 7.27
CA ARG A 158 -12.61 -1.75 7.20
C ARG A 158 -13.14 -1.61 5.78
N VAL A 159 -12.28 -1.41 4.79
CA VAL A 159 -12.69 -1.09 3.41
C VAL A 159 -12.45 -2.29 2.51
N SER A 160 -13.52 -2.95 2.03
CA SER A 160 -13.40 -3.92 0.93
C SER A 160 -13.16 -3.16 -0.38
N PRO A 161 -11.97 -3.19 -1.00
CA PRO A 161 -11.71 -2.40 -2.21
C PRO A 161 -12.46 -3.00 -3.40
N ARG A 162 -13.16 -2.18 -4.19
CA ARG A 162 -13.94 -2.60 -5.37
C ARG A 162 -13.60 -1.80 -6.61
N THR A 163 -13.26 -0.51 -6.46
CA THR A 163 -12.84 0.41 -7.52
C THR A 163 -11.31 0.60 -7.52
N ARG A 164 -10.79 1.20 -8.60
CA ARG A 164 -9.36 1.53 -8.71
C ARG A 164 -8.91 2.51 -7.63
N ALA A 165 -9.75 3.48 -7.27
CA ALA A 165 -9.37 4.53 -6.34
C ALA A 165 -9.41 4.06 -4.88
N ASP A 166 -10.25 3.05 -4.56
CA ASP A 166 -10.21 2.32 -3.29
C ASP A 166 -8.84 1.60 -3.14
N PHE A 167 -8.35 0.96 -4.21
CA PHE A 167 -7.00 0.38 -4.21
C PHE A 167 -5.91 1.45 -4.08
N GLU A 168 -6.02 2.57 -4.79
CA GLU A 168 -5.07 3.68 -4.68
C GLU A 168 -5.00 4.23 -3.25
N LEU A 169 -6.13 4.32 -2.54
CA LEU A 169 -6.17 4.67 -1.12
C LEU A 169 -5.38 3.67 -0.26
N LEU A 170 -5.52 2.35 -0.48
CA LEU A 170 -4.75 1.33 0.26
C LEU A 170 -3.23 1.46 0.01
N TYR A 171 -2.81 1.74 -1.23
CA TYR A 171 -1.40 2.00 -1.52
C TYR A 171 -0.90 3.29 -0.87
N ASN A 172 -1.67 4.38 -0.91
CA ASN A 172 -1.28 5.63 -0.25
C ASN A 172 -1.14 5.50 1.26
N LEU A 173 -1.96 4.65 1.90
CA LEU A 173 -1.87 4.37 3.33
C LEU A 173 -0.59 3.59 3.65
N LEU A 174 -0.24 2.61 2.81
CA LEU A 174 1.03 1.90 2.90
C LEU A 174 2.23 2.87 2.71
N ASP A 175 2.23 3.67 1.64
CA ASP A 175 3.29 4.64 1.35
C ASP A 175 3.46 5.64 2.51
N ARG A 176 2.36 6.13 3.10
CA ARG A 176 2.38 7.02 4.27
C ARG A 176 2.94 6.33 5.53
N TRP A 177 2.58 5.07 5.76
CA TRP A 177 3.11 4.28 6.87
C TRP A 177 4.62 4.03 6.70
N CYS A 178 5.07 3.63 5.50
CA CYS A 178 6.50 3.46 5.20
C CYS A 178 7.29 4.76 5.44
N ILE A 179 6.75 5.91 5.00
CA ILE A 179 7.37 7.23 5.25
C ILE A 179 7.41 7.54 6.76
N HIS A 180 6.31 7.32 7.49
CA HIS A 180 6.25 7.60 8.92
C HIS A 180 7.25 6.76 9.72
N GLU A 181 7.28 5.44 9.53
CA GLU A 181 8.20 4.56 10.24
C GLU A 181 9.66 4.76 9.82
N THR A 182 9.92 5.08 8.55
CA THR A 182 11.28 5.44 8.10
C THR A 182 11.76 6.75 8.76
N ARG A 183 10.88 7.74 8.93
CA ARG A 183 11.18 8.98 9.63
C ARG A 183 11.41 8.72 11.13
N ARG A 184 10.50 8.00 11.79
CA ARG A 184 10.60 7.60 13.20
C ARG A 184 11.89 6.84 13.51
N ALA A 185 12.26 5.88 12.67
CA ALA A 185 13.53 5.17 12.74
C ALA A 185 14.73 6.12 12.57
N SER A 186 14.62 7.10 11.66
CA SER A 186 15.65 8.13 11.44
C SER A 186 15.80 9.11 12.60
N GLU A 187 14.71 9.40 13.32
CA GLU A 187 14.65 10.30 14.48
C GLU A 187 15.17 9.62 15.76
N HIS A 188 14.94 8.32 15.95
CA HIS A 188 15.18 7.64 17.24
C HIS A 188 16.26 6.55 17.25
N LEU A 189 16.80 6.09 16.11
CA LEU A 189 17.71 4.93 16.08
C LEU A 189 19.11 5.26 15.52
N PHE A 190 20.15 4.64 16.10
CA PHE A 190 21.53 4.70 15.61
C PHE A 190 21.69 3.98 14.25
N LYS A 191 22.75 4.29 13.49
CA LYS A 191 22.94 3.85 12.09
C LYS A 191 22.76 2.34 11.87
N SER A 192 23.30 1.49 12.75
CA SER A 192 23.14 0.03 12.68
C SER A 192 21.70 -0.42 12.96
N ALA A 193 21.07 0.11 14.01
CA ALA A 193 19.69 -0.16 14.35
C ALA A 193 18.71 0.30 13.26
N ARG A 194 18.98 1.43 12.58
CA ARG A 194 18.19 1.90 11.41
C ARG A 194 18.20 0.92 10.24
N ILE A 195 19.36 0.31 9.94
CA ILE A 195 19.47 -0.67 8.86
C ILE A 195 18.66 -1.93 9.20
N ALA A 196 18.77 -2.43 10.44
CA ALA A 196 17.98 -3.57 10.91
C ALA A 196 16.47 -3.27 10.90
N TYR A 197 16.06 -2.11 11.39
CA TYR A 197 14.65 -1.69 11.43
C TYR A 197 14.07 -1.45 10.03
N GLY A 198 14.86 -0.89 9.10
CA GLY A 198 14.48 -0.77 7.69
C GLY A 198 14.19 -2.12 7.02
N GLY A 199 14.91 -3.18 7.41
CA GLY A 199 14.59 -4.55 7.01
C GLY A 199 13.23 -5.06 7.51
N LEU A 200 12.83 -4.66 8.72
CA LEU A 200 11.50 -4.96 9.27
C LEU A 200 10.39 -4.18 8.55
N ILE A 201 10.61 -2.88 8.26
CA ILE A 201 9.69 -2.06 7.46
C ILE A 201 9.47 -2.71 6.09
N LEU A 202 10.55 -3.03 5.36
CA LEU A 202 10.47 -3.64 4.03
C LEU A 202 9.80 -5.02 4.05
N SER A 203 10.07 -5.85 5.06
CA SER A 203 9.41 -7.15 5.22
C SER A 203 7.89 -7.00 5.35
N LYS A 204 7.45 -6.04 6.19
CA LYS A 204 6.03 -5.73 6.37
C LYS A 204 5.42 -5.08 5.13
N GLU A 205 6.13 -4.21 4.43
CA GLU A 205 5.68 -3.63 3.15
C GLU A 205 5.38 -4.73 2.12
N VAL A 206 6.28 -5.71 1.97
CA VAL A 206 6.11 -6.84 1.04
C VAL A 206 4.92 -7.73 1.45
N GLU A 207 4.68 -7.95 2.74
CA GLU A 207 3.48 -8.65 3.24
C GLU A 207 2.19 -7.90 2.83
N LEU A 208 2.15 -6.59 3.06
CA LEU A 208 0.99 -5.74 2.80
C LEU A 208 0.74 -5.57 1.29
N LEU A 209 1.77 -5.44 0.47
CA LEU A 209 1.67 -5.45 -0.99
C LEU A 209 1.08 -6.77 -1.51
N ARG A 210 1.50 -7.92 -0.96
CA ARG A 210 0.94 -9.25 -1.29
C ARG A 210 -0.54 -9.34 -0.90
N ALA A 211 -0.93 -8.80 0.26
CA ALA A 211 -2.32 -8.74 0.68
C ALA A 211 -3.17 -7.88 -0.28
N ILE A 212 -2.71 -6.67 -0.63
CA ILE A 212 -3.41 -5.77 -1.57
C ILE A 212 -3.52 -6.41 -2.96
N ASP A 213 -2.47 -7.05 -3.47
CA ASP A 213 -2.54 -7.74 -4.77
C ASP A 213 -3.44 -9.00 -4.74
N SER A 214 -3.57 -9.68 -3.60
CA SER A 214 -4.55 -10.76 -3.39
C SER A 214 -6.01 -10.27 -3.40
N MET A 215 -6.30 -9.16 -2.71
CA MET A 215 -7.60 -8.48 -2.82
C MET A 215 -7.90 -8.10 -4.28
N LYS A 216 -6.88 -7.60 -5.00
CA LYS A 216 -6.97 -7.12 -6.38
C LYS A 216 -7.11 -8.24 -7.41
N THR A 217 -6.61 -9.46 -7.16
CA THR A 217 -6.91 -10.63 -8.01
C THR A 217 -8.32 -11.13 -7.77
N LYS A 218 -8.76 -11.25 -6.51
CA LYS A 218 -10.14 -11.60 -6.13
C LYS A 218 -11.19 -10.66 -6.76
N VAL A 219 -10.99 -9.34 -6.64
CA VAL A 219 -11.90 -8.34 -7.24
C VAL A 219 -11.90 -8.41 -8.77
N LYS A 220 -10.78 -8.78 -9.40
CA LYS A 220 -10.72 -9.00 -10.86
C LYS A 220 -11.47 -10.27 -11.28
N SER A 221 -11.37 -11.37 -10.55
CA SER A 221 -12.11 -12.60 -10.88
C SER A 221 -13.61 -12.43 -10.66
N GLU A 222 -14.04 -11.86 -9.53
CA GLU A 222 -15.45 -11.52 -9.28
C GLU A 222 -16.03 -10.59 -10.34
N ARG A 223 -15.28 -9.55 -10.75
CA ARG A 223 -15.72 -8.61 -11.81
C ARG A 223 -15.83 -9.30 -13.17
N ARG A 224 -14.91 -10.21 -13.51
CA ARG A 224 -14.99 -11.02 -14.75
C ARG A 224 -16.20 -11.94 -14.74
N GLU A 225 -16.41 -12.68 -13.65
CA GLU A 225 -17.55 -13.59 -13.51
C GLU A 225 -18.89 -12.83 -13.62
N LYS A 226 -19.02 -11.70 -12.91
CA LYS A 226 -20.20 -10.81 -13.01
C LYS A 226 -20.39 -10.24 -14.41
N SER A 227 -19.31 -9.89 -15.12
CA SER A 227 -19.38 -9.43 -16.51
C SER A 227 -19.77 -10.52 -17.50
N TYR A 228 -19.45 -11.79 -17.22
CA TYR A 228 -19.80 -12.92 -18.09
C TYR A 228 -21.23 -13.39 -17.82
N ARG A 229 -21.69 -13.39 -16.56
CA ARG A 229 -23.12 -13.54 -16.24
C ARG A 229 -23.95 -12.45 -16.93
N LYS A 230 -23.65 -11.17 -16.68
CA LYS A 230 -24.42 -10.05 -17.26
C LYS A 230 -24.55 -10.13 -18.78
N PHE A 231 -23.48 -10.55 -19.48
CA PHE A 231 -23.52 -10.80 -20.92
C PHE A 231 -24.44 -11.97 -21.30
N LEU A 232 -24.41 -13.08 -20.55
CA LEU A 232 -25.31 -14.21 -20.75
C LEU A 232 -26.77 -13.83 -20.47
N ASP A 233 -27.02 -13.06 -19.40
CA ASP A 233 -28.33 -12.55 -19.00
C ASP A 233 -28.90 -11.60 -20.08
N GLU A 234 -28.07 -10.70 -20.62
CA GLU A 234 -28.38 -9.83 -21.77
C GLU A 234 -28.72 -10.64 -23.03
N MET A 235 -28.02 -11.75 -23.27
CA MET A 235 -28.26 -12.63 -24.42
C MET A 235 -29.48 -13.56 -24.25
N CYS A 236 -29.98 -13.77 -23.02
CA CYS A 236 -31.18 -14.59 -22.76
C CYS A 236 -32.50 -13.88 -23.12
N ALA A 237 -32.47 -12.54 -23.21
CA ALA A 237 -33.64 -11.71 -23.46
C ALA A 237 -34.15 -11.86 -24.91
N PRO A 238 -35.49 -11.81 -25.14
CA PRO A 238 -36.04 -11.77 -26.48
C PRO A 238 -35.71 -10.43 -27.17
N VAL A 239 -35.62 -10.45 -28.50
CA VAL A 239 -35.27 -9.27 -29.29
C VAL A 239 -36.54 -8.48 -29.58
N VAL A 240 -36.64 -7.25 -29.07
CA VAL A 240 -37.78 -6.37 -29.36
C VAL A 240 -37.60 -5.74 -30.73
N TRP A 241 -38.43 -6.15 -31.69
CA TRP A 241 -38.58 -5.49 -32.99
C TRP A 241 -39.67 -4.41 -32.88
N LYS A 242 -39.73 -3.51 -33.86
CA LYS A 242 -40.88 -2.63 -34.05
C LYS A 242 -41.58 -2.98 -35.36
N ASN A 243 -42.90 -3.06 -35.34
CA ASN A 243 -43.66 -3.21 -36.57
C ASN A 243 -43.76 -1.87 -37.34
N GLY A 244 -44.36 -1.88 -38.53
CA GLY A 244 -44.55 -0.67 -39.35
C GLY A 244 -45.42 0.43 -38.72
N ARG A 245 -46.13 0.14 -37.62
CA ARG A 245 -46.90 1.11 -36.82
C ARG A 245 -46.11 1.64 -35.61
N GLY A 246 -44.89 1.13 -35.39
CA GLY A 246 -44.01 1.50 -34.27
C GLY A 246 -44.17 0.66 -33.00
N GLU A 247 -45.11 -0.29 -32.98
CA GLU A 247 -45.46 -1.12 -31.82
C GLU A 247 -44.38 -2.19 -31.56
N PRO A 248 -44.01 -2.47 -30.29
CA PRO A 248 -42.96 -3.43 -29.95
C PRO A 248 -43.45 -4.88 -30.05
N ILE A 249 -42.80 -5.68 -30.91
CA ILE A 249 -42.99 -7.13 -31.00
C ILE A 249 -41.79 -7.82 -30.34
N SER A 250 -42.04 -8.64 -29.32
CA SER A 250 -41.02 -9.45 -28.65
C SER A 250 -40.75 -10.74 -29.42
N VAL A 251 -39.63 -10.82 -30.14
CA VAL A 251 -39.25 -11.99 -30.94
C VAL A 251 -38.24 -12.84 -30.17
N ASP A 252 -38.62 -14.08 -29.84
CA ASP A 252 -37.66 -15.07 -29.34
C ASP A 252 -36.81 -15.62 -30.49
N THR A 253 -35.51 -15.76 -30.27
CA THR A 253 -34.56 -16.15 -31.33
C THR A 253 -33.81 -17.42 -30.93
N ILE A 254 -33.32 -18.18 -31.91
CA ILE A 254 -32.46 -19.35 -31.68
C ILE A 254 -31.21 -18.96 -30.85
N LEU A 255 -30.72 -17.74 -31.01
CA LEU A 255 -29.66 -17.14 -30.18
C LEU A 255 -30.08 -17.02 -28.71
N ALA A 256 -31.26 -16.47 -28.43
CA ALA A 256 -31.78 -16.30 -27.07
C ALA A 256 -32.13 -17.65 -26.42
N GLN A 257 -32.68 -18.59 -27.18
CA GLN A 257 -32.92 -19.97 -26.74
C GLN A 257 -31.60 -20.67 -26.34
N LYS A 258 -30.55 -20.54 -27.16
CA LYS A 258 -29.22 -21.09 -26.86
C LYS A 258 -28.52 -20.37 -25.70
N ALA A 259 -28.77 -19.07 -25.50
CA ALA A 259 -28.30 -18.36 -24.31
C ALA A 259 -28.99 -18.87 -23.03
N ARG A 260 -30.30 -19.14 -23.09
CA ARG A 260 -31.05 -19.71 -21.96
C ARG A 260 -30.57 -21.11 -21.62
N SER A 261 -30.38 -22.02 -22.58
CA SER A 261 -29.82 -23.35 -22.25
C SER A 261 -28.42 -23.29 -21.63
N PHE A 262 -27.56 -22.36 -22.07
CA PHE A 262 -26.29 -22.10 -21.39
C PHE A 262 -26.48 -21.56 -19.95
N ARG A 263 -27.44 -20.66 -19.71
CA ARG A 263 -27.76 -20.18 -18.35
C ARG A 263 -28.29 -21.31 -17.47
N ASP A 264 -29.15 -22.17 -18.00
CA ASP A 264 -29.79 -23.24 -17.22
C ASP A 264 -28.74 -24.31 -16.83
N THR A 265 -27.80 -24.63 -17.72
CA THR A 265 -26.61 -25.44 -17.37
C THR A 265 -25.66 -24.72 -16.40
N LEU A 266 -25.50 -23.39 -16.48
CA LEU A 266 -24.74 -22.62 -15.48
C LEU A 266 -25.39 -22.68 -14.10
N GLU A 267 -26.72 -22.55 -14.01
CA GLU A 267 -27.49 -22.65 -12.78
C GLU A 267 -27.40 -24.06 -12.19
N ARG A 268 -27.58 -25.10 -13.02
CA ARG A 268 -27.32 -26.50 -12.67
C ARG A 268 -25.94 -26.66 -12.03
N LEU A 269 -24.85 -26.31 -12.75
CA LEU A 269 -23.48 -26.34 -12.23
C LEU A 269 -23.25 -25.56 -10.93
N SER A 270 -24.10 -24.55 -10.65
CA SER A 270 -23.96 -23.62 -9.53
C SER A 270 -24.66 -24.05 -8.24
N ARG A 271 -25.47 -25.12 -8.25
CA ARG A 271 -26.09 -25.66 -7.03
C ARG A 271 -25.00 -26.14 -6.07
N GLU A 272 -25.17 -25.93 -4.77
CA GLU A 272 -24.17 -26.29 -3.75
C GLU A 272 -24.52 -27.60 -3.02
N SER A 273 -25.79 -28.00 -2.99
CA SER A 273 -26.28 -29.29 -2.54
C SER A 273 -26.32 -30.31 -3.67
N TRP A 274 -25.52 -31.38 -3.57
CA TRP A 274 -25.45 -32.48 -4.53
C TRP A 274 -25.20 -33.80 -3.80
N ASN A 275 -25.89 -34.87 -4.19
CA ASN A 275 -25.28 -36.20 -4.10
C ASN A 275 -24.10 -36.28 -5.08
N VAL A 276 -23.07 -37.09 -4.75
CA VAL A 276 -21.88 -37.26 -5.60
C VAL A 276 -22.27 -37.77 -6.99
N ASP A 277 -23.24 -38.68 -7.05
CA ASP A 277 -23.69 -39.32 -8.30
C ASP A 277 -24.47 -38.35 -9.21
N GLU A 278 -25.35 -37.51 -8.65
CA GLU A 278 -26.07 -36.45 -9.38
C GLU A 278 -25.08 -35.45 -10.02
N ARG A 279 -24.00 -35.13 -9.30
CA ARG A 279 -22.94 -34.26 -9.81
C ARG A 279 -22.09 -34.94 -10.87
N LEU A 280 -21.77 -36.22 -10.71
CA LEU A 280 -21.08 -37.02 -11.73
C LEU A 280 -21.90 -37.08 -13.02
N ASN A 281 -23.20 -37.35 -12.94
CA ASN A 281 -24.12 -37.34 -14.08
C ASN A 281 -24.14 -35.97 -14.77
N THR A 282 -24.29 -34.88 -14.00
CA THR A 282 -24.24 -33.51 -14.53
C THR A 282 -22.92 -33.18 -15.25
N LEU A 283 -21.78 -33.65 -14.72
CA LEU A 283 -20.47 -33.43 -15.35
C LEU A 283 -20.29 -34.29 -16.61
N ALA A 284 -20.84 -35.50 -16.64
CA ALA A 284 -20.79 -36.41 -17.79
C ALA A 284 -21.70 -35.95 -18.95
N GLU A 285 -22.92 -35.49 -18.64
CA GLU A 285 -23.81 -34.84 -19.61
C GLU A 285 -23.14 -33.61 -20.22
N LEU A 286 -22.60 -32.73 -19.38
CA LEU A 286 -21.92 -31.52 -19.83
C LEU A 286 -20.65 -31.84 -20.65
N ARG A 287 -19.90 -32.90 -20.31
CA ARG A 287 -18.78 -33.37 -21.14
C ARG A 287 -19.25 -33.67 -22.57
N LYS A 288 -20.36 -34.41 -22.71
CA LYS A 288 -20.96 -34.77 -24.00
C LYS A 288 -21.52 -33.55 -24.76
N GLU A 289 -22.09 -32.57 -24.07
CA GLU A 289 -22.46 -31.27 -24.67
C GLU A 289 -21.23 -30.54 -25.25
N VAL A 290 -20.14 -30.49 -24.48
CA VAL A 290 -18.90 -29.74 -24.78
C VAL A 290 -18.04 -30.41 -25.85
N GLU A 291 -18.10 -31.73 -25.96
CA GLU A 291 -17.41 -32.53 -26.99
C GLU A 291 -17.86 -32.15 -28.42
N THR A 292 -19.02 -31.53 -28.58
CA THR A 292 -19.48 -30.94 -29.85
C THR A 292 -18.73 -29.66 -30.26
N HIS A 293 -17.75 -29.19 -29.49
CA HIS A 293 -17.05 -27.91 -29.70
C HIS A 293 -15.53 -28.09 -29.83
N THR A 294 -14.97 -27.64 -30.95
CA THR A 294 -13.56 -27.79 -31.35
C THR A 294 -12.73 -26.52 -31.08
N CYS A 295 -12.85 -25.93 -29.88
CA CYS A 295 -12.20 -24.66 -29.54
C CYS A 295 -11.44 -24.69 -28.21
N LYS A 296 -10.47 -23.79 -28.05
CA LYS A 296 -9.60 -23.72 -26.86
C LYS A 296 -10.38 -23.51 -25.56
N GLU A 297 -11.56 -22.91 -25.65
CA GLU A 297 -12.50 -22.74 -24.55
C GLU A 297 -13.20 -24.05 -24.13
N SER A 298 -13.45 -24.98 -25.06
CA SER A 298 -13.98 -26.31 -24.76
C SER A 298 -12.88 -27.27 -24.35
N ASP A 299 -11.70 -27.25 -24.98
CA ASP A 299 -10.54 -28.09 -24.60
C ASP A 299 -10.19 -27.94 -23.11
N GLU A 300 -10.06 -26.69 -22.64
CA GLU A 300 -9.78 -26.38 -21.23
C GLU A 300 -10.97 -26.68 -20.31
N LEU A 301 -12.21 -26.64 -20.81
CA LEU A 301 -13.37 -27.05 -20.02
C LEU A 301 -13.40 -28.57 -19.85
N THR A 302 -13.27 -29.36 -20.92
CA THR A 302 -13.19 -30.83 -20.86
C THR A 302 -12.07 -31.26 -19.93
N ARG A 303 -10.87 -30.67 -20.03
CA ARG A 303 -9.76 -30.94 -19.11
C ARG A 303 -10.11 -30.70 -17.63
N LEU A 304 -10.94 -29.69 -17.33
CA LEU A 304 -11.39 -29.39 -15.96
C LEU A 304 -12.57 -30.29 -15.50
N LEU A 305 -13.46 -30.69 -16.41
CA LEU A 305 -14.55 -31.64 -16.15
C LEU A 305 -13.98 -33.02 -15.82
N ASP A 306 -13.09 -33.53 -16.66
CA ASP A 306 -12.37 -34.80 -16.47
C ASP A 306 -11.62 -34.82 -15.13
N GLN A 307 -11.00 -33.70 -14.77
CA GLN A 307 -10.32 -33.52 -13.49
C GLN A 307 -11.29 -33.55 -12.29
N GLU A 308 -12.51 -32.98 -12.39
CA GLU A 308 -13.49 -33.06 -11.30
C GLU A 308 -14.11 -34.47 -11.21
N ILE A 309 -14.47 -35.09 -12.35
CA ILE A 309 -14.97 -36.47 -12.42
C ILE A 309 -13.98 -37.43 -11.76
N TYR A 310 -12.70 -37.38 -12.14
CA TYR A 310 -11.64 -38.23 -11.58
C TYR A 310 -11.53 -38.11 -10.05
N PHE A 311 -11.63 -36.91 -9.49
CA PHE A 311 -11.57 -36.73 -8.03
C PHE A 311 -12.85 -37.17 -7.32
N LEU A 312 -14.03 -36.97 -7.93
CA LEU A 312 -15.30 -37.46 -7.38
C LEU A 312 -15.39 -38.99 -7.38
N THR A 313 -14.95 -39.66 -8.45
CA THR A 313 -14.83 -41.13 -8.53
C THR A 313 -13.87 -41.67 -7.46
N ARG A 314 -12.81 -40.92 -7.13
CA ARG A 314 -11.89 -41.22 -6.01
C ARG A 314 -12.40 -40.77 -4.63
N ARG A 315 -13.68 -40.39 -4.51
CA ARG A 315 -14.37 -39.96 -3.28
C ARG A 315 -13.65 -38.83 -2.52
N VAL A 316 -12.98 -37.93 -3.23
CA VAL A 316 -12.35 -36.73 -2.62
C VAL A 316 -13.44 -35.78 -2.12
N GLU A 317 -13.31 -35.30 -0.89
CA GLU A 317 -14.26 -34.37 -0.26
C GLU A 317 -14.56 -33.15 -1.14
N GLY A 318 -15.84 -32.86 -1.37
CA GLY A 318 -16.29 -31.70 -2.17
C GLY A 318 -15.80 -30.35 -1.62
N SER A 319 -15.49 -30.26 -0.33
CA SER A 319 -14.85 -29.11 0.32
C SER A 319 -13.51 -28.73 -0.32
N LYS A 320 -12.71 -29.73 -0.69
CA LYS A 320 -11.37 -29.60 -1.31
C LYS A 320 -11.47 -29.27 -2.80
N LEU A 321 -12.59 -29.60 -3.44
CA LEU A 321 -12.87 -29.34 -4.86
C LEU A 321 -13.41 -27.93 -5.16
N ASN A 322 -13.62 -27.08 -4.13
CA ASN A 322 -14.17 -25.72 -4.30
C ASN A 322 -13.40 -24.81 -5.28
N TRP A 323 -12.08 -24.98 -5.42
CA TRP A 323 -11.30 -24.23 -6.41
C TRP A 323 -11.59 -24.72 -7.85
N LEU A 324 -11.74 -26.04 -8.02
CA LEU A 324 -11.97 -26.70 -9.30
C LEU A 324 -13.39 -26.43 -9.80
N ARG A 325 -14.39 -26.49 -8.92
CA ARG A 325 -15.78 -26.07 -9.20
C ARG A 325 -15.85 -24.63 -9.71
N ARG A 326 -15.09 -23.71 -9.09
CA ARG A 326 -14.96 -22.32 -9.57
C ARG A 326 -14.23 -22.22 -10.92
N ALA A 327 -13.23 -23.08 -11.17
CA ALA A 327 -12.53 -23.13 -12.45
C ALA A 327 -13.43 -23.63 -13.58
N VAL A 328 -14.15 -24.76 -13.39
CA VAL A 328 -15.17 -25.31 -14.31
C VAL A 328 -16.22 -24.26 -14.64
N LYS A 329 -16.84 -23.64 -13.63
CA LYS A 329 -17.83 -22.57 -13.80
C LYS A 329 -17.29 -21.38 -14.59
N MET A 330 -16.05 -20.96 -14.32
CA MET A 330 -15.39 -19.89 -15.07
C MET A 330 -14.93 -20.31 -16.47
N ALA A 331 -14.74 -21.59 -16.76
CA ALA A 331 -14.43 -22.11 -18.09
C ALA A 331 -15.69 -22.21 -18.95
N PHE A 332 -16.77 -22.77 -18.41
CA PHE A 332 -18.09 -22.76 -19.03
C PHE A 332 -18.57 -21.34 -19.39
N LEU A 333 -18.40 -20.38 -18.48
CA LEU A 333 -18.69 -18.95 -18.77
C LEU A 333 -17.80 -18.33 -19.86
N ARG A 334 -16.62 -18.89 -20.17
CA ARG A 334 -15.81 -18.47 -21.35
C ARG A 334 -16.36 -19.10 -22.63
N LEU A 335 -16.65 -20.40 -22.59
CA LEU A 335 -17.19 -21.16 -23.72
C LEU A 335 -18.52 -20.57 -24.19
N ALA A 336 -19.52 -20.47 -23.30
CA ALA A 336 -20.82 -19.90 -23.62
C ALA A 336 -20.71 -18.48 -24.23
N ARG A 337 -19.81 -17.64 -23.70
CA ARG A 337 -19.56 -16.28 -24.21
C ARG A 337 -18.99 -16.28 -25.62
N GLU A 338 -18.03 -17.14 -25.92
CA GLU A 338 -17.42 -17.19 -27.26
C GLU A 338 -18.33 -17.89 -28.29
N CYS A 339 -19.09 -18.91 -27.88
CA CYS A 339 -20.14 -19.53 -28.70
C CYS A 339 -21.20 -18.51 -29.12
N LEU A 340 -21.72 -17.70 -28.18
CA LEU A 340 -22.71 -16.66 -28.48
C LEU A 340 -22.12 -15.53 -29.34
N ARG A 341 -20.87 -15.12 -29.09
CA ARG A 341 -20.19 -14.11 -29.91
C ARG A 341 -19.98 -14.55 -31.35
N LYS A 342 -19.53 -15.79 -31.58
CA LYS A 342 -19.32 -16.35 -32.94
C LYS A 342 -20.61 -16.33 -33.77
N VAL A 343 -21.74 -16.68 -33.16
CA VAL A 343 -23.05 -16.67 -33.84
C VAL A 343 -23.55 -15.24 -34.11
N GLN A 344 -23.31 -14.28 -33.21
CA GLN A 344 -23.62 -12.87 -33.49
C GLN A 344 -22.76 -12.25 -34.61
N GLN A 345 -21.49 -12.65 -34.75
CA GLN A 345 -20.55 -12.01 -35.69
C GLN A 345 -20.46 -12.68 -37.08
N GLY A 346 -21.32 -13.65 -37.38
CA GLY A 346 -21.63 -14.07 -38.75
C GLY A 346 -20.43 -14.49 -39.60
N SER A 347 -19.54 -15.32 -39.04
CA SER A 347 -18.37 -15.91 -39.74
C SER A 347 -17.41 -14.92 -40.43
N LYS A 348 -17.38 -13.64 -40.04
CA LYS A 348 -16.30 -12.72 -40.45
C LYS A 348 -15.14 -12.77 -39.45
N ASP A 349 -13.92 -12.96 -39.98
CA ASP A 349 -12.72 -13.15 -39.18
C ASP A 349 -12.38 -11.93 -38.30
N SER A 350 -12.82 -12.01 -37.05
CA SER A 350 -12.50 -11.08 -35.94
C SER A 350 -11.00 -10.86 -35.69
N MET A 351 -10.12 -11.57 -36.42
CA MET A 351 -8.67 -11.37 -36.41
C MET A 351 -8.22 -10.21 -37.32
N ARG A 352 -8.94 -9.90 -38.41
CA ARG A 352 -8.54 -8.82 -39.36
C ARG A 352 -8.70 -7.42 -38.74
N ASP A 353 -9.78 -7.16 -38.02
CA ASP A 353 -10.02 -5.89 -37.31
C ASP A 353 -8.87 -5.52 -36.36
N TRP A 354 -8.17 -6.50 -35.79
CA TRP A 354 -7.16 -6.26 -34.77
C TRP A 354 -5.85 -5.70 -35.35
N PHE A 355 -5.53 -6.03 -36.61
CA PHE A 355 -4.42 -5.43 -37.36
C PHE A 355 -4.76 -4.04 -37.91
N GLN A 356 -6.02 -3.82 -38.32
CA GLN A 356 -6.52 -2.51 -38.75
C GLN A 356 -6.62 -1.52 -37.57
N SER A 357 -6.91 -2.02 -36.37
CA SER A 357 -6.98 -1.26 -35.10
C SER A 357 -5.58 -0.92 -34.55
N GLY A 358 -4.86 -0.03 -35.25
CA GLY A 358 -3.48 0.39 -35.01
C GLY A 358 -2.93 0.14 -33.59
N CYS A 359 -2.09 -0.89 -33.46
CA CYS A 359 -1.44 -1.29 -32.22
C CYS A 359 0.04 -0.86 -32.20
N THR A 360 0.54 -0.51 -31.01
CA THR A 360 1.93 -0.07 -30.78
C THR A 360 2.53 -0.76 -29.57
N VAL A 361 3.83 -1.05 -29.62
CA VAL A 361 4.56 -1.69 -28.51
C VAL A 361 4.92 -0.66 -27.43
N CYS A 362 4.65 -0.99 -26.17
CA CYS A 362 5.03 -0.15 -25.03
C CYS A 362 6.52 -0.32 -24.69
N ARG A 363 7.32 0.74 -24.85
CA ARG A 363 8.77 0.72 -24.52
C ARG A 363 9.06 0.38 -23.05
N SER A 364 8.13 0.63 -22.14
CA SER A 364 8.28 0.33 -20.71
C SER A 364 7.95 -1.12 -20.29
N CYS A 365 7.34 -1.94 -21.16
CA CYS A 365 6.96 -3.32 -20.78
C CYS A 365 6.89 -4.35 -21.91
N GLY A 366 7.32 -4.00 -23.14
CA GLY A 366 7.34 -4.90 -24.30
C GLY A 366 5.97 -5.30 -24.86
N ARG A 367 4.86 -4.93 -24.21
CA ARG A 367 3.51 -5.38 -24.62
C ARG A 367 3.02 -4.60 -25.85
N LEU A 368 2.59 -5.32 -26.87
CA LEU A 368 1.78 -4.81 -27.96
C LEU A 368 0.39 -4.42 -27.42
N LEU A 369 -0.05 -3.19 -27.67
CA LEU A 369 -1.27 -2.61 -27.13
C LEU A 369 -1.95 -1.69 -28.15
N THR A 370 -3.28 -1.65 -28.18
CA THR A 370 -4.04 -0.66 -28.96
C THR A 370 -3.65 0.76 -28.57
N VAL A 371 -3.59 1.68 -29.54
CA VAL A 371 -3.18 3.09 -29.34
C VAL A 371 -3.92 3.80 -28.19
N GLU A 372 -5.19 3.46 -27.94
CA GLU A 372 -5.99 3.98 -26.83
C GLU A 372 -5.39 3.75 -25.43
N LYS A 373 -4.54 2.73 -25.28
CA LYS A 373 -3.89 2.35 -24.01
C LYS A 373 -2.66 3.22 -23.72
N PHE A 374 -2.30 4.12 -24.62
CA PHE A 374 -1.32 5.18 -24.44
C PHE A 374 -2.03 6.53 -24.18
N PRO A 375 -1.40 7.51 -23.50
CA PRO A 375 -1.94 8.86 -23.41
C PRO A 375 -2.03 9.54 -24.79
N ARG A 376 -3.01 10.44 -24.93
CA ARG A 376 -3.07 11.41 -26.03
C ARG A 376 -2.60 12.76 -25.48
N GLU A 377 -1.29 12.95 -25.32
CA GLU A 377 -0.73 14.30 -25.17
C GLU A 377 -0.87 15.07 -26.50
N ARG A 378 -0.98 16.40 -26.44
CA ARG A 378 -1.45 17.23 -27.57
C ARG A 378 -0.51 17.30 -28.78
N GLN A 379 0.79 16.98 -28.65
CA GLN A 379 1.75 17.01 -29.76
C GLN A 379 2.51 15.70 -30.03
N ARG A 380 2.66 14.77 -29.09
CA ARG A 380 3.29 13.45 -29.32
C ARG A 380 2.59 12.37 -28.49
N ARG A 381 2.45 11.15 -29.03
CA ARG A 381 1.98 10.00 -28.25
C ARG A 381 3.12 9.49 -27.37
N SER A 382 2.90 9.38 -26.07
CA SER A 382 3.90 8.87 -25.12
C SER A 382 4.28 7.42 -25.45
N SER A 383 5.57 7.10 -25.45
CA SER A 383 6.11 5.78 -25.84
C SER A 383 5.82 4.64 -24.84
N SER A 384 5.14 4.96 -23.75
CA SER A 384 4.82 4.07 -22.64
C SER A 384 3.32 4.11 -22.34
N CYS A 385 2.71 2.96 -22.10
CA CYS A 385 1.27 2.88 -21.90
C CYS A 385 0.84 3.48 -20.55
N LYS A 386 -0.44 3.84 -20.45
CA LYS A 386 -1.08 4.42 -19.26
C LYS A 386 -0.84 3.62 -17.97
N TYR A 387 -0.63 2.30 -18.07
CA TYR A 387 -0.28 1.46 -16.92
C TYR A 387 1.16 1.70 -16.46
N CYS A 388 2.14 1.65 -17.37
CA CYS A 388 3.55 1.83 -17.02
C CYS A 388 3.85 3.25 -16.54
N LEU A 389 3.22 4.26 -17.13
CA LEU A 389 3.32 5.64 -16.66
C LEU A 389 2.75 5.80 -15.25
N HIS A 390 1.62 5.17 -14.94
CA HIS A 390 1.04 5.19 -13.60
C HIS A 390 1.93 4.48 -12.56
N VAL A 391 2.53 3.34 -12.92
CA VAL A 391 3.48 2.63 -12.02
C VAL A 391 4.74 3.48 -11.79
N ARG A 392 5.28 4.14 -12.82
CA ARG A 392 6.43 5.05 -12.70
C ARG A 392 6.12 6.34 -11.93
N ALA A 393 4.87 6.80 -11.95
CA ALA A 393 4.42 8.00 -11.24
C ALA A 393 4.15 7.75 -9.73
N ARG A 394 4.51 6.59 -9.18
CA ARG A 394 4.54 6.34 -7.74
C ARG A 394 5.94 6.49 -7.17
N THR A 395 6.37 7.74 -7.03
CA THR A 395 7.54 8.12 -6.21
C THR A 395 7.12 8.45 -4.76
N GLY A 396 5.85 8.24 -4.41
CA GLY A 396 5.27 8.52 -3.10
C GLY A 396 3.72 8.52 -3.15
N PRO A 397 3.05 8.81 -2.02
CA PRO A 397 1.59 8.76 -1.91
C PRO A 397 0.89 9.73 -2.87
N GLN A 398 -0.05 9.24 -3.68
CA GLN A 398 -0.81 10.05 -4.63
C GLN A 398 -2.06 10.68 -3.99
N LEU A 399 -2.48 11.86 -4.46
CA LEU A 399 -3.67 12.52 -3.94
C LEU A 399 -4.96 11.92 -4.53
N VAL A 400 -5.65 11.08 -3.74
CA VAL A 400 -6.92 10.45 -4.11
C VAL A 400 -8.12 11.36 -3.81
N TYR A 401 -8.65 11.98 -4.86
CA TYR A 401 -9.82 12.87 -4.77
C TYR A 401 -11.18 12.17 -4.56
N GLN A 402 -11.24 10.84 -4.47
CA GLN A 402 -12.51 10.08 -4.40
C GLN A 402 -13.40 10.46 -3.18
N PRO A 403 -12.90 10.61 -1.94
CA PRO A 403 -13.74 11.03 -0.81
C PRO A 403 -14.29 12.44 -0.99
N TYR A 404 -13.46 13.37 -1.48
CA TYR A 404 -13.84 14.75 -1.77
C TYR A 404 -14.87 14.83 -2.90
N ARG A 405 -14.78 13.94 -3.91
CA ARG A 405 -15.82 13.72 -4.93
C ARG A 405 -17.10 13.08 -4.37
N ARG A 406 -17.07 12.41 -3.21
CA ARG A 406 -18.28 11.95 -2.51
C ARG A 406 -18.93 13.14 -1.79
N LEU A 407 -18.16 13.87 -0.98
CA LEU A 407 -18.61 15.11 -0.31
C LEU A 407 -19.26 16.09 -1.32
N LEU A 408 -18.59 16.39 -2.43
CA LEU A 408 -19.09 17.28 -3.47
C LEU A 408 -20.40 16.80 -4.12
N ARG A 409 -20.57 15.49 -4.31
CA ARG A 409 -21.85 14.93 -4.79
C ARG A 409 -22.96 15.08 -3.76
N ASP A 410 -22.65 14.90 -2.48
CA ASP A 410 -23.65 15.00 -1.40
C ASP A 410 -24.06 16.46 -1.12
N ILE A 411 -23.15 17.42 -1.31
CA ILE A 411 -23.47 18.86 -1.37
C ILE A 411 -24.40 19.12 -2.56
N ARG A 412 -24.00 18.78 -3.80
CA ARG A 412 -24.81 19.02 -5.01
C ARG A 412 -26.21 18.39 -4.92
N ARG A 413 -26.32 17.18 -4.35
CA ARG A 413 -27.61 16.51 -4.05
C ARG A 413 -28.47 17.28 -3.06
N HIS A 414 -27.87 17.96 -2.08
CA HIS A 414 -28.60 18.78 -1.12
C HIS A 414 -29.07 20.08 -1.75
N GLU A 415 -28.22 20.76 -2.54
CA GLU A 415 -28.58 22.00 -3.23
C GLU A 415 -29.72 21.77 -4.25
N ILE A 416 -29.71 20.65 -4.99
CA ILE A 416 -30.85 20.25 -5.84
C ILE A 416 -32.14 20.07 -5.03
N LYS A 417 -32.07 19.47 -3.83
CA LYS A 417 -33.23 19.31 -2.93
C LYS A 417 -33.74 20.62 -2.32
N MET A 418 -32.93 21.68 -2.32
CA MET A 418 -33.30 23.03 -1.91
C MET A 418 -33.64 23.93 -3.11
N SER A 419 -33.68 23.39 -4.34
CA SER A 419 -33.83 24.14 -5.60
C SER A 419 -32.79 25.23 -5.86
N CYS A 420 -31.66 25.21 -5.13
CA CYS A 420 -30.58 26.19 -5.23
C CYS A 420 -29.60 25.85 -6.36
N TYR A 421 -30.08 25.80 -7.60
CA TYR A 421 -29.27 25.51 -8.80
C TYR A 421 -28.18 26.57 -9.04
N GLY A 422 -28.32 27.76 -8.44
CA GLY A 422 -27.32 28.82 -8.45
C GLY A 422 -26.06 28.52 -7.64
N SER A 423 -26.09 27.52 -6.75
CA SER A 423 -25.01 27.24 -5.79
C SER A 423 -23.64 27.04 -6.43
N LEU A 424 -22.61 27.58 -5.78
CA LEU A 424 -21.21 27.45 -6.19
C LEU A 424 -20.73 25.97 -6.22
N ALA A 425 -21.45 25.09 -5.51
CA ALA A 425 -21.24 23.64 -5.52
C ALA A 425 -21.19 23.01 -6.93
N PHE A 426 -21.95 23.53 -7.90
CA PHE A 426 -22.01 22.96 -9.25
C PHE A 426 -20.81 23.30 -10.14
N ALA A 427 -20.14 24.43 -9.89
CA ALA A 427 -19.00 24.88 -10.69
C ALA A 427 -17.64 24.35 -10.20
N ILE A 428 -17.48 24.17 -8.88
CA ILE A 428 -16.19 23.75 -8.29
C ILE A 428 -15.89 22.25 -8.54
N ASP A 429 -14.62 21.88 -8.73
CA ASP A 429 -14.15 20.48 -8.72
C ASP A 429 -13.71 20.06 -7.29
N ALA A 430 -13.53 18.75 -7.10
CA ALA A 430 -13.13 18.17 -5.82
C ALA A 430 -11.71 18.54 -5.34
N LYS A 431 -10.88 19.21 -6.16
CA LYS A 431 -9.67 19.88 -5.67
C LYS A 431 -10.01 20.91 -4.59
N ILE A 432 -10.98 21.78 -4.88
CA ILE A 432 -11.42 22.86 -3.99
C ILE A 432 -11.98 22.27 -2.70
N VAL A 433 -12.75 21.19 -2.81
CA VAL A 433 -13.26 20.44 -1.64
C VAL A 433 -12.13 19.76 -0.84
N TYR A 434 -11.03 19.34 -1.48
CA TYR A 434 -9.83 18.86 -0.77
C TYR A 434 -9.16 19.97 0.05
N HIS A 435 -8.92 21.15 -0.53
CA HIS A 435 -8.32 22.27 0.20
C HIS A 435 -9.26 22.77 1.33
N LEU A 436 -10.56 22.89 1.05
CA LEU A 436 -11.57 23.27 2.06
C LEU A 436 -11.56 22.30 3.26
N VAL A 437 -11.54 20.99 3.01
CA VAL A 437 -11.52 19.99 4.09
C VAL A 437 -10.20 20.00 4.86
N ASN A 438 -9.04 20.06 4.20
CA ASN A 438 -7.75 19.81 4.85
C ASN A 438 -7.04 21.08 5.34
N GLU A 439 -7.19 22.23 4.66
CA GLU A 439 -6.47 23.47 4.99
C GLU A 439 -7.33 24.44 5.82
N ILE A 440 -8.64 24.46 5.57
CA ILE A 440 -9.58 25.21 6.40
C ILE A 440 -10.04 24.34 7.59
N TRP A 441 -10.67 23.19 7.33
CA TRP A 441 -11.27 22.35 8.38
C TRP A 441 -10.31 21.29 8.98
N HIS A 442 -9.05 21.25 8.57
CA HIS A 442 -8.00 20.37 9.12
C HIS A 442 -8.34 18.87 9.14
N GLY A 443 -9.20 18.42 8.22
CA GLY A 443 -9.64 17.05 8.07
C GLY A 443 -10.63 16.57 9.13
N ARG A 444 -11.11 17.45 10.02
CA ARG A 444 -11.87 17.09 11.23
C ARG A 444 -13.26 17.71 11.26
N SER A 445 -14.20 17.06 11.95
CA SER A 445 -15.51 17.68 12.24
C SER A 445 -15.35 18.93 13.12
N ALA A 446 -16.15 19.95 12.83
CA ALA A 446 -16.09 21.24 13.49
C ALA A 446 -16.51 21.20 14.97
N ILE A 447 -17.30 20.19 15.37
CA ILE A 447 -17.80 19.98 16.73
C ILE A 447 -16.99 18.87 17.42
N SER A 448 -17.19 17.59 17.08
CA SER A 448 -16.53 16.45 17.76
C SER A 448 -15.02 16.26 17.48
N GLY A 449 -14.44 16.94 16.49
CA GLY A 449 -13.02 16.78 16.12
C GLY A 449 -12.67 15.44 15.43
N ASN A 450 -13.68 14.65 15.05
CA ASN A 450 -13.58 13.35 14.37
C ASN A 450 -12.93 13.50 12.98
N ASP A 451 -11.87 12.75 12.72
CA ASP A 451 -11.06 12.76 11.48
C ASP A 451 -11.46 11.67 10.47
N CYS A 452 -12.48 10.86 10.76
CA CYS A 452 -13.00 9.84 9.88
C CYS A 452 -13.71 10.46 8.65
N LEU A 453 -12.94 10.74 7.59
CA LEU A 453 -13.41 11.34 6.34
C LEU A 453 -14.58 10.57 5.66
N GLU A 454 -14.80 9.30 6.01
CA GLU A 454 -15.97 8.54 5.57
C GLU A 454 -17.27 8.89 6.32
N GLU A 455 -17.21 9.41 7.54
CA GLU A 455 -18.37 9.85 8.32
C GLU A 455 -18.68 11.33 8.14
N LEU A 456 -17.69 12.12 7.68
CA LEU A 456 -17.83 13.55 7.46
C LEU A 456 -18.73 13.90 6.26
N LYS A 457 -19.40 15.05 6.39
CA LYS A 457 -20.26 15.72 5.40
C LYS A 457 -19.98 17.22 5.44
N LEU A 458 -20.00 17.86 4.28
CA LEU A 458 -20.09 19.31 4.20
C LEU A 458 -21.56 19.72 4.15
N VAL A 459 -21.92 20.71 4.96
CA VAL A 459 -23.26 21.32 5.04
C VAL A 459 -23.11 22.83 4.84
N ARG A 460 -24.20 23.56 4.57
CA ARG A 460 -24.25 25.02 4.72
C ARG A 460 -23.93 25.41 6.18
N PHE A 461 -23.45 26.62 6.42
CA PHE A 461 -23.33 27.20 7.77
C PHE A 461 -24.60 28.00 8.13
N ARG A 462 -25.03 28.86 7.21
CA ARG A 462 -26.30 29.60 7.24
C ARG A 462 -27.30 28.92 6.31
N LYS A 463 -28.44 28.50 6.87
CA LYS A 463 -29.50 27.75 6.18
C LYS A 463 -30.09 28.52 4.98
N GLY A 464 -30.33 29.82 5.16
CA GLY A 464 -30.93 30.70 4.15
C GLY A 464 -29.99 31.18 3.02
N GLU A 465 -28.68 31.01 3.14
CA GLU A 465 -27.72 31.31 2.08
C GLU A 465 -27.44 30.05 1.23
N GLU A 466 -27.15 30.20 -0.08
CA GLU A 466 -26.70 29.08 -0.91
C GLU A 466 -25.35 28.50 -0.43
N TRP A 467 -25.07 27.23 -0.73
CA TRP A 467 -23.77 26.66 -0.35
C TRP A 467 -22.61 27.31 -1.14
N THR A 468 -21.60 27.76 -0.41
CA THR A 468 -20.30 28.21 -0.92
C THR A 468 -19.18 27.69 0.02
N PRO A 469 -17.90 27.76 -0.35
CA PRO A 469 -16.80 27.38 0.56
C PRO A 469 -16.79 28.17 1.89
N TRP A 470 -17.25 29.42 1.86
CA TRP A 470 -17.37 30.35 3.00
C TRP A 470 -18.79 30.43 3.60
N ASN A 471 -19.70 29.57 3.13
CA ASN A 471 -20.94 29.23 3.81
C ASN A 471 -20.95 27.69 4.00
N SER A 472 -19.95 27.16 4.70
CA SER A 472 -19.79 25.74 4.91
C SER A 472 -19.49 25.37 6.37
N LEU A 473 -19.89 24.15 6.76
CA LEU A 473 -19.39 23.45 7.95
C LEU A 473 -19.01 22.02 7.58
N LEU A 474 -17.88 21.53 8.09
CA LEU A 474 -17.50 20.12 8.03
C LEU A 474 -17.98 19.43 9.32
N LEU A 475 -18.93 18.50 9.20
CA LEU A 475 -19.61 17.87 10.35
C LEU A 475 -19.72 16.35 10.13
N THR A 476 -19.84 15.58 11.21
CA THR A 476 -20.17 14.14 11.12
C THR A 476 -21.60 13.93 10.60
N ALA A 477 -21.91 12.72 10.11
CA ALA A 477 -23.24 12.38 9.63
C ALA A 477 -24.38 12.57 10.65
N ARG A 478 -24.09 12.59 11.96
CA ARG A 478 -25.05 12.86 13.06
C ARG A 478 -25.19 14.36 13.30
N GLU A 479 -24.08 15.06 13.53
CA GLU A 479 -24.02 16.52 13.68
C GLU A 479 -24.67 17.26 12.51
N ALA A 480 -24.38 16.81 11.28
CA ALA A 480 -24.95 17.35 10.04
C ALA A 480 -26.47 17.18 9.94
N SER A 481 -27.07 16.27 10.70
CA SER A 481 -28.53 16.09 10.76
C SER A 481 -29.14 17.05 11.79
N LEU A 482 -28.53 17.15 12.98
CA LEU A 482 -28.92 18.10 14.03
C LEU A 482 -28.81 19.56 13.57
N HIS A 483 -27.71 19.93 12.90
CA HIS A 483 -27.49 21.29 12.40
C HIS A 483 -28.58 21.76 11.40
N ARG A 484 -29.27 20.83 10.72
CA ARG A 484 -30.33 21.17 9.74
C ARG A 484 -31.69 21.45 10.39
N THR A 485 -31.92 20.90 11.58
CA THR A 485 -33.13 21.17 12.39
C THR A 485 -32.98 22.42 13.27
N VAL A 486 -31.85 23.11 13.20
CA VAL A 486 -31.64 24.41 13.83
C VAL A 486 -32.04 25.51 12.86
N ASP A 487 -32.90 26.42 13.31
CA ASP A 487 -33.23 27.66 12.61
C ASP A 487 -32.49 28.88 13.20
N ASP A 488 -32.34 28.92 14.53
CA ASP A 488 -31.58 29.95 15.25
C ASP A 488 -30.21 29.41 15.69
N LEU A 489 -29.16 29.87 15.01
CA LEU A 489 -27.77 29.46 15.28
C LEU A 489 -27.21 30.05 16.59
N GLU A 490 -27.67 31.25 16.98
CA GLU A 490 -27.13 32.01 18.11
C GLU A 490 -27.67 31.47 19.45
N LYS A 491 -28.92 30.97 19.46
CA LYS A 491 -29.48 30.28 20.62
C LYS A 491 -29.00 28.82 20.76
N PHE A 492 -28.64 28.16 19.65
CA PHE A 492 -28.25 26.74 19.68
C PHE A 492 -26.75 26.49 19.93
N TYR A 493 -25.87 27.35 19.43
CA TYR A 493 -24.41 27.19 19.56
C TYR A 493 -23.82 28.23 20.52
N GLY A 494 -23.05 27.78 21.52
CA GLY A 494 -22.30 28.67 22.38
C GLY A 494 -21.30 29.54 21.61
N ALA A 495 -21.13 30.80 22.03
CA ALA A 495 -20.39 31.84 21.29
C ALA A 495 -18.99 31.43 20.80
N MET A 496 -18.23 30.64 21.58
CA MET A 496 -16.91 30.14 21.18
C MET A 496 -16.95 29.22 19.95
N ILE A 497 -18.01 28.42 19.81
CA ILE A 497 -18.22 27.51 18.67
C ILE A 497 -18.64 28.33 17.43
N LEU A 498 -19.52 29.33 17.61
CA LEU A 498 -19.88 30.26 16.54
C LEU A 498 -18.67 31.06 16.05
N GLN A 499 -17.86 31.62 16.95
CA GLN A 499 -16.64 32.34 16.59
C GLN A 499 -15.67 31.44 15.81
N LYS A 500 -15.51 30.17 16.21
CA LYS A 500 -14.74 29.17 15.45
C LYS A 500 -15.32 28.96 14.04
N PHE A 501 -16.64 28.86 13.89
CA PHE A 501 -17.31 28.70 12.60
C PHE A 501 -17.15 29.94 11.70
N HIS A 502 -17.30 31.15 12.25
CA HIS A 502 -17.09 32.41 11.55
C HIS A 502 -15.64 32.57 11.09
N THR A 503 -14.66 32.37 11.98
CA THR A 503 -13.23 32.44 11.65
C THR A 503 -12.84 31.45 10.56
N LYS A 504 -13.39 30.23 10.57
CA LYS A 504 -13.13 29.24 9.52
C LYS A 504 -13.79 29.56 8.19
N ASN A 505 -15.01 30.10 8.18
CA ASN A 505 -15.65 30.56 6.96
C ASN A 505 -14.97 31.82 6.37
N LEU A 506 -14.49 32.74 7.22
CA LEU A 506 -13.65 33.86 6.79
C LEU A 506 -12.29 33.39 6.22
N GLN A 507 -11.64 32.41 6.87
CA GLN A 507 -10.42 31.78 6.34
C GLN A 507 -10.66 31.13 4.97
N ALA A 508 -11.81 30.47 4.76
CA ALA A 508 -12.21 29.94 3.46
C ALA A 508 -12.43 31.06 2.43
N LYS A 509 -13.15 32.13 2.81
CA LYS A 509 -13.43 33.27 1.93
C LYS A 509 -12.13 33.86 1.38
N LEU A 510 -11.23 34.28 2.27
CA LEU A 510 -9.93 34.87 1.92
C LEU A 510 -9.05 33.93 1.07
N ARG A 511 -9.17 32.60 1.23
CA ARG A 511 -8.37 31.61 0.50
C ARG A 511 -8.93 31.19 -0.85
N PHE A 512 -10.24 31.36 -1.07
CA PHE A 512 -10.89 30.97 -2.32
C PHE A 512 -11.25 32.16 -3.21
N GLU A 513 -11.44 33.36 -2.65
CA GLU A 513 -11.52 34.59 -3.46
C GLU A 513 -10.16 34.94 -4.07
N SER A 514 -9.04 34.64 -3.41
CA SER A 514 -7.68 34.88 -3.92
C SER A 514 -7.20 33.87 -4.98
N LEU A 515 -8.09 33.12 -5.63
CA LEU A 515 -7.74 32.15 -6.67
C LEU A 515 -8.36 32.55 -8.00
N THR A 516 -7.52 32.72 -9.02
CA THR A 516 -7.93 33.04 -10.39
C THR A 516 -8.80 31.95 -11.04
N GLU A 517 -8.67 30.68 -10.60
CA GLU A 517 -9.62 29.61 -10.94
C GLU A 517 -11.04 29.90 -10.42
N PHE A 518 -11.22 30.63 -9.31
CA PHE A 518 -12.53 31.00 -8.77
C PHE A 518 -13.13 32.25 -9.40
N GLU A 519 -12.31 33.28 -9.64
CA GLU A 519 -12.74 34.52 -10.29
C GLU A 519 -13.36 34.21 -11.66
N SER A 520 -12.62 33.48 -12.50
CA SER A 520 -13.08 33.04 -13.84
C SER A 520 -14.29 32.09 -13.79
N LEU A 521 -14.45 31.25 -12.75
CA LEU A 521 -15.68 30.45 -12.55
C LEU A 521 -16.88 31.30 -12.14
N CYS A 522 -16.67 32.36 -11.35
CA CYS A 522 -17.72 33.32 -10.96
C CYS A 522 -18.13 34.22 -12.12
N GLU A 523 -17.19 34.67 -12.97
CA GLU A 523 -17.47 35.38 -14.22
C GLU A 523 -18.23 34.49 -15.22
N SER A 524 -17.76 33.25 -15.44
CA SER A 524 -18.46 32.27 -16.28
C SER A 524 -19.91 32.07 -15.81
N LYS A 525 -20.14 32.02 -14.49
CA LYS A 525 -21.48 31.97 -13.92
C LYS A 525 -22.30 33.23 -14.17
N ARG A 526 -21.74 34.43 -13.98
CA ARG A 526 -22.42 35.70 -14.26
C ARG A 526 -22.85 35.79 -15.73
N LEU A 527 -21.98 35.38 -16.66
CA LEU A 527 -22.27 35.31 -18.09
C LEU A 527 -23.35 34.27 -18.43
N ILE A 528 -23.32 33.09 -17.82
CA ILE A 528 -24.37 32.07 -18.01
C ILE A 528 -25.71 32.56 -17.42
N TYR A 529 -25.71 33.22 -16.26
CA TYR A 529 -26.93 33.76 -15.65
C TYR A 529 -27.51 34.94 -16.42
N SER A 530 -26.68 35.84 -16.97
CA SER A 530 -27.17 36.92 -17.85
C SER A 530 -27.69 36.36 -19.17
N LEU A 531 -27.03 35.37 -19.78
CA LEU A 531 -27.56 34.65 -20.95
C LEU A 531 -28.91 33.97 -20.64
N ILE A 532 -29.05 33.31 -19.49
CA ILE A 532 -30.32 32.71 -19.06
C ILE A 532 -31.40 33.79 -18.90
N LEU A 533 -31.11 34.92 -18.25
CA LEU A 533 -32.06 36.03 -18.09
C LEU A 533 -32.47 36.67 -19.42
N ILE A 534 -31.52 36.87 -20.33
CA ILE A 534 -31.77 37.39 -21.69
C ILE A 534 -32.65 36.42 -22.49
N LEU A 535 -32.41 35.11 -22.40
CA LEU A 535 -33.21 34.08 -23.06
C LEU A 535 -34.60 33.89 -22.43
N ILE A 536 -34.74 34.05 -21.11
CA ILE A 536 -36.05 34.08 -20.43
C ILE A 536 -36.84 35.33 -20.85
N GLY A 537 -36.16 36.44 -21.12
CA GLY A 537 -36.74 37.64 -21.73
C GLY A 537 -37.24 37.45 -23.17
N GLN A 538 -36.98 36.32 -23.82
CA GLN A 538 -37.43 36.01 -25.18
C GLN A 538 -38.04 34.58 -25.29
N GLN A 539 -39.31 34.48 -24.84
CA GLN A 539 -40.28 33.39 -25.05
C GLN A 539 -40.04 32.03 -24.34
N ASP A 540 -40.92 31.71 -23.38
CA ASP A 540 -41.69 30.47 -23.17
C ASP A 540 -41.09 29.07 -23.49
N ASN A 541 -39.77 28.88 -23.50
CA ASN A 541 -39.14 27.58 -23.77
C ASN A 541 -38.01 27.21 -22.77
N PHE A 542 -38.26 27.49 -21.49
CA PHE A 542 -37.38 27.20 -20.33
C PHE A 542 -36.72 25.80 -20.37
N ILE A 543 -37.45 24.79 -20.88
CA ILE A 543 -37.04 23.38 -20.90
C ILE A 543 -35.87 23.10 -21.89
N LYS A 544 -35.76 23.84 -22.99
CA LYS A 544 -34.71 23.61 -24.02
C LYS A 544 -33.35 24.17 -23.61
N ILE A 545 -33.32 25.28 -22.87
CA ILE A 545 -32.09 26.00 -22.53
C ILE A 545 -31.16 25.15 -21.64
N VAL A 546 -31.73 24.38 -20.71
CA VAL A 546 -30.98 23.52 -19.76
C VAL A 546 -30.13 22.45 -20.48
N TYR A 547 -30.57 21.97 -21.66
CA TYR A 547 -29.84 20.97 -22.43
C TYR A 547 -28.63 21.52 -23.20
N LEU A 548 -28.59 22.82 -23.49
CA LEU A 548 -27.52 23.45 -24.28
C LEU A 548 -26.31 23.88 -23.41
N LEU A 549 -26.54 24.21 -22.14
CA LEU A 549 -25.51 24.77 -21.25
C LEU A 549 -24.57 23.73 -20.62
N PHE A 550 -24.80 22.43 -20.80
CA PHE A 550 -23.93 21.35 -20.29
C PHE A 550 -23.51 20.33 -21.36
N PRO A 551 -22.64 20.69 -22.33
CA PRO A 551 -22.19 19.77 -23.39
C PRO A 551 -21.33 18.59 -22.88
N SER A 552 -20.76 18.71 -21.68
CA SER A 552 -19.93 17.70 -21.00
C SER A 552 -20.79 16.59 -20.36
N GLY A 553 -21.60 15.93 -21.18
CA GLY A 553 -22.70 15.06 -20.76
C GLY A 553 -22.32 13.88 -19.85
N ILE A 554 -22.58 14.01 -18.55
CA ILE A 554 -23.09 12.93 -17.68
C ILE A 554 -24.32 13.45 -16.93
N ILE A 555 -25.48 13.44 -17.60
CA ILE A 555 -26.78 13.29 -16.96
C ILE A 555 -27.48 12.11 -17.65
N LYS A 556 -27.15 10.89 -17.21
CA LYS A 556 -28.11 9.79 -17.30
C LYS A 556 -29.00 9.87 -16.07
N LEU A 557 -30.24 10.26 -16.28
CA LEU A 557 -31.35 9.85 -15.44
C LEU A 557 -31.72 8.42 -15.85
N ILE A 558 -32.15 7.60 -14.88
CA ILE A 558 -32.09 6.12 -14.84
C ILE A 558 -30.68 5.62 -14.50
#